data_AF-A0A225X008-F1
#
_entry.id   AF-A0A225X008-F1
#
_cell.length_a   1.000
_cell.length_b   1.000
_cell.length_c   1.000
_cell.angle_alpha   90.00
_cell.angle_beta   90.00
_cell.angle_gamma   90.00
#
_symmetry.space_group_name_H-M   'P 1'
#
loop_
_entity.id
_entity.type
_entity.pdbx_description
1 polymer ?
#
loop_
_entity_poly.entity_id
_entity_poly.type
_entity_poly.pdbx_seq_one_letter_code
_entity_poly.pdbx_strand_id
1 'polypeptide(L)'
;MQRVLVELIPHNAQVWIDDVLIYAKTGGEFNDVIRRSFLLLHRHNLKLNLKESCLFQREVTWCGRVISGDGVRHDPARISALTELPLPTTAAELQYFVCTSN
;
A
#
# COMPACT_ATOMS: atom_id res chain seq x y z
N MET A 1 7.90 -3.52 -11.21
CA MET A 1 8.45 -2.93 -9.97
C MET A 1 9.11 -3.97 -9.05
N GLN A 2 8.48 -5.12 -8.79
CA GLN A 2 9.02 -6.13 -7.85
C GLN A 2 10.45 -6.59 -8.12
N ARG A 3 10.80 -6.89 -9.38
CA ARG A 3 12.18 -7.27 -9.75
C ARG A 3 13.21 -6.17 -9.50
N VAL A 4 12.79 -4.90 -9.60
CA VAL A 4 13.66 -3.72 -9.45
C VAL A 4 14.00 -3.47 -7.98
N LEU A 5 13.07 -3.76 -7.07
CA LEU A 5 13.22 -3.54 -5.63
C LEU A 5 13.54 -4.82 -4.85
N VAL A 6 13.96 -5.89 -5.53
CA VAL A 6 14.20 -7.21 -4.91
C VAL A 6 15.18 -7.13 -3.74
N GLU A 7 16.17 -6.24 -3.80
CA GLU A 7 17.16 -6.02 -2.73
C GLU A 7 16.57 -5.41 -1.45
N LEU A 8 15.40 -4.75 -1.56
CA LEU A 8 14.74 -4.10 -0.43
C LEU A 8 13.58 -4.94 0.13
N ILE A 9 13.09 -5.92 -0.63
CA ILE A 9 11.99 -6.80 -0.22
C ILE A 9 12.55 -7.99 0.57
N PRO A 10 11.94 -8.42 1.70
CA PRO A 10 10.76 -7.87 2.38
C PRO A 10 11.13 -6.96 3.57
N HIS A 11 12.35 -6.45 3.64
CA HIS A 11 12.85 -5.79 4.85
C HIS A 11 12.53 -4.29 4.91
N ASN A 12 12.49 -3.62 3.77
CA ASN A 12 12.29 -2.18 3.65
C ASN A 12 11.31 -1.77 2.55
N ALA A 13 10.84 -2.73 1.76
CA ALA A 13 9.86 -2.49 0.71
C ALA A 13 8.87 -3.65 0.57
N GLN A 14 7.66 -3.32 0.18
CA GLN A 14 6.64 -4.26 -0.28
C GLN A 14 6.03 -3.72 -1.58
N VAL A 15 5.78 -4.61 -2.54
CA VAL A 15 5.27 -4.24 -3.87
C VAL A 15 3.97 -4.98 -4.11
N TRP A 16 2.96 -4.26 -4.59
CA TRP A 16 1.71 -4.80 -5.06
C TRP A 16 1.39 -4.20 -6.42
N ILE A 17 1.55 -5.00 -7.48
CA ILE A 17 1.35 -4.57 -8.89
C ILE A 17 2.19 -3.29 -9.20
N ASP A 18 1.55 -2.13 -9.17
CA ASP A 18 2.05 -0.80 -9.45
C ASP A 18 2.25 0.07 -8.21
N ASP A 19 1.79 -0.37 -7.04
CA ASP A 19 2.03 0.29 -5.76
C ASP A 19 3.28 -0.25 -5.06
N VAL A 20 3.99 0.67 -4.39
CA VAL A 20 5.13 0.33 -3.53
C VAL A 20 4.95 0.98 -2.16
N LEU A 21 5.10 0.17 -1.12
CA LEU A 21 5.23 0.61 0.25
C LEU A 21 6.70 0.54 0.65
N ILE A 22 7.27 1.66 1.11
CA ILE A 22 8.65 1.74 1.61
C ILE A 22 8.59 2.07 3.10
N TYR A 23 9.37 1.37 3.91
CA TYR A 23 9.36 1.53 5.37
C TYR A 23 10.72 1.30 6.00
N ALA A 24 10.89 1.88 7.19
CA ALA A 24 12.07 1.78 8.03
C ALA A 24 11.69 2.05 9.50
N LYS A 25 12.53 1.65 10.46
CA LYS A 25 12.23 1.85 11.89
C LYS A 25 12.46 3.28 12.36
N THR A 26 13.36 4.01 11.70
CA THR A 26 13.75 5.37 12.06
C THR A 26 13.80 6.27 10.84
N GLY A 27 13.67 7.58 11.04
CA GLY A 27 13.77 8.55 9.94
C GLY A 27 15.16 8.56 9.26
N GLY A 28 16.23 8.29 10.02
CA GLY A 28 17.58 8.15 9.48
C GLY A 28 17.69 6.96 8.54
N GLU A 29 17.24 5.79 8.99
CA GLU A 29 17.19 4.58 8.14
C GLU A 29 16.28 4.80 6.93
N PHE A 30 15.15 5.50 7.10
CA PHE A 30 14.24 5.80 6.00
C PHE A 30 14.91 6.64 4.90
N ASN A 31 15.75 7.62 5.26
CA ASN A 31 16.53 8.39 4.29
C ASN A 31 17.48 7.51 3.45
N ASP A 32 18.12 6.52 4.07
CA ASP A 32 19.01 5.61 3.36
C ASP A 32 18.24 4.66 2.44
N VAL A 33 17.08 4.18 2.90
CA VAL A 33 16.20 3.30 2.13
C VAL A 33 15.60 4.03 0.94
N ILE A 34 15.08 5.24 1.13
CA ILE A 34 14.45 5.99 0.04
C ILE A 34 15.47 6.38 -1.03
N ARG A 35 16.69 6.77 -0.62
CA ARG A 35 17.80 7.03 -1.54
C ARG A 35 18.13 5.81 -2.40
N ARG A 36 18.24 4.63 -1.78
CA ARG A 36 18.47 3.36 -2.49
C ARG A 36 17.31 3.03 -3.44
N SER A 37 16.08 3.21 -2.98
CA SER A 37 14.86 2.97 -3.76
C SER A 37 14.84 3.84 -5.02
N PHE A 38 15.08 5.15 -4.89
CA PHE A 38 15.10 6.07 -6.04
C PHE A 38 16.23 5.75 -7.02
N LEU A 39 17.40 5.34 -6.54
CA LEU A 39 18.51 4.93 -7.41
C LEU A 39 18.14 3.69 -8.23
N LEU A 40 17.51 2.68 -7.61
CA LEU A 40 17.04 1.48 -8.31
C LEU A 40 15.97 1.82 -9.35
N LEU A 41 14.97 2.62 -8.98
CA LEU A 41 13.93 3.05 -9.91
C LEU A 41 14.50 3.82 -11.09
N HIS A 42 15.44 4.74 -10.83
CA HIS A 42 16.11 5.52 -11.87
C HIS A 42 16.89 4.63 -12.86
N ARG A 43 17.69 3.68 -12.36
CA ARG A 43 18.47 2.74 -13.20
C ARG A 43 17.60 1.92 -14.15
N HIS A 44 16.36 1.63 -13.75
CA HIS A 44 15.41 0.86 -14.55
C HIS A 44 14.38 1.73 -15.27
N ASN A 45 14.60 3.05 -15.32
CA ASN A 45 13.74 4.02 -16.00
C ASN A 45 12.27 4.00 -15.54
N LEU A 46 12.04 3.72 -14.25
CA LEU A 46 10.73 3.78 -13.61
C LEU A 46 10.51 5.15 -12.98
N LYS A 47 9.28 5.66 -13.09
CA LYS A 47 8.87 6.96 -12.54
C LYS A 47 7.75 6.76 -11.52
N LEU A 48 7.84 7.49 -10.42
CA LEU A 48 6.77 7.56 -9.41
C LEU A 48 5.81 8.70 -9.76
N ASN A 49 4.53 8.50 -9.49
CA ASN A 49 3.54 9.56 -9.58
C ASN A 49 3.61 10.44 -8.34
N LEU A 50 4.10 11.67 -8.48
CA LEU A 50 4.27 12.61 -7.37
C LEU A 50 2.95 12.99 -6.68
N LYS A 51 1.80 12.96 -7.39
CA LYS A 51 0.50 13.30 -6.80
C LYS A 51 -0.03 12.20 -5.88
N GLU A 52 0.25 10.96 -6.23
CA GLU A 52 -0.21 9.77 -5.49
C GLU A 52 0.85 9.27 -4.48
N SER A 53 2.05 9.85 -4.49
CA SER A 53 3.13 9.46 -3.58
C SER A 53 3.14 10.33 -2.33
N CYS A 54 3.30 9.70 -1.16
CA CYS A 54 3.53 10.38 0.10
C CYS A 54 4.82 9.85 0.76
N LEU A 55 5.57 10.75 1.41
CA LEU A 55 6.85 10.43 2.07
C LEU A 55 6.82 10.89 3.53
N PHE A 56 7.67 10.27 4.36
CA PHE A 56 7.84 10.60 5.80
C PHE A 56 6.54 10.55 6.61
N GLN A 57 5.62 9.69 6.19
CA GLN A 57 4.37 9.47 6.92
C GLN A 57 4.60 8.45 8.04
N ARG A 58 3.96 8.69 9.19
CA ARG A 58 3.91 7.72 10.29
C ARG A 58 2.77 6.70 10.11
N GLU A 59 1.83 7.03 9.25
CA GLU A 59 0.66 6.24 8.91
C GLU A 59 0.34 6.43 7.43
N VAL A 60 0.09 5.35 6.70
CA VAL A 60 -0.24 5.39 5.26
C VAL A 60 -1.36 4.43 4.91
N THR A 61 -2.19 4.82 3.94
CA THR A 61 -3.15 3.90 3.31
C THR A 61 -2.49 3.21 2.13
N TRP A 62 -2.47 1.87 2.15
CA TRP A 62 -1.91 1.04 1.09
C TRP A 62 -2.78 -0.20 0.86
N CYS A 63 -3.22 -0.42 -0.38
CA CYS A 63 -4.11 -1.51 -0.78
C CYS A 63 -5.37 -1.67 0.11
N GLY A 64 -6.03 -0.55 0.46
CA GLY A 64 -7.25 -0.55 1.28
C GLY A 64 -7.03 -0.85 2.77
N ARG A 65 -5.79 -0.81 3.24
CA ARG A 65 -5.39 -0.95 4.64
C ARG A 65 -4.63 0.28 5.09
N VAL A 66 -4.82 0.65 6.35
CA VAL A 66 -4.02 1.68 7.02
C VAL A 66 -2.92 0.99 7.81
N ILE A 67 -1.69 1.42 7.58
CA ILE A 67 -0.47 0.84 8.15
C ILE A 67 0.22 1.91 8.98
N SER A 68 0.46 1.61 10.25
CA SER A 68 1.17 2.50 11.17
C SER A 68 2.08 1.72 12.13
N GLY A 69 2.76 2.44 13.03
CA GLY A 69 3.55 1.82 14.10
C GLY A 69 2.73 1.00 15.09
N ASP A 70 1.42 1.22 15.17
CA ASP A 70 0.51 0.48 16.07
C ASP A 70 -0.01 -0.82 15.44
N GLY A 71 0.25 -1.04 14.15
CA GLY A 71 -0.14 -2.22 13.41
C GLY A 71 -0.85 -1.91 12.10
N VAL A 72 -1.63 -2.88 11.63
CA VAL A 72 -2.37 -2.82 10.36
C VAL A 72 -3.86 -2.91 10.65
N ARG A 73 -4.65 -2.00 10.07
CA ARG A 73 -6.11 -2.00 10.17
C ARG A 73 -6.76 -1.74 8.81
N HIS A 74 -8.04 -2.02 8.67
CA HIS A 74 -8.78 -1.66 7.45
C HIS A 74 -8.96 -0.15 7.36
N ASP A 75 -8.94 0.38 6.14
CA ASP A 75 -9.29 1.77 5.88
C ASP A 75 -10.74 2.04 6.33
N PRO A 76 -10.99 3.01 7.23
CA PRO A 76 -12.34 3.39 7.63
C PRO A 76 -13.25 3.71 6.45
N ALA A 77 -12.73 4.29 5.36
CA ALA A 77 -13.52 4.57 4.16
C ALA A 77 -13.97 3.27 3.47
N ARG A 78 -13.13 2.24 3.43
CA ARG A 78 -13.50 0.91 2.93
C ARG A 78 -14.57 0.27 3.81
N ILE A 79 -14.45 0.40 5.13
CA ILE A 79 -15.44 -0.13 6.07
C ILE A 79 -16.79 0.58 5.87
N SER A 80 -16.80 1.91 5.80
CA SER A 80 -18.03 2.71 5.57
C SER A 80 -18.73 2.28 4.28
N ALA A 81 -17.97 2.18 3.18
CA ALA A 81 -18.50 1.76 1.89
C ALA A 81 -19.12 0.36 1.93
N LEU A 82 -18.54 -0.58 2.68
CA LEU A 82 -19.12 -1.93 2.86
C LEU A 82 -20.39 -1.91 3.70
N THR A 83 -20.43 -1.11 4.77
CA THR A 83 -21.59 -1.02 5.68
C THR A 83 -22.78 -0.29 5.06
N GLU A 84 -22.53 0.58 4.07
CA GLU A 84 -23.56 1.33 3.35
C GLU A 84 -24.16 0.56 2.16
N LEU A 85 -23.61 -0.62 1.82
CA LEU A 85 -24.17 -1.45 0.76
C LEU A 85 -25.59 -1.92 1.11
N PRO A 86 -26.53 -1.91 0.15
CA PRO A 86 -27.85 -2.46 0.37
C PRO A 86 -27.77 -3.96 0.63
N LEU A 87 -28.74 -4.49 1.38
CA LEU A 87 -28.85 -5.92 1.59
C LEU A 87 -29.03 -6.65 0.25
N PRO A 88 -28.22 -7.67 -0.05
CA PRO A 88 -28.30 -8.37 -1.31
C PRO A 88 -29.64 -9.09 -1.43
N THR A 89 -30.30 -8.89 -2.56
CA THR A 89 -31.60 -9.51 -2.91
C THR A 89 -31.43 -10.67 -3.88
N THR A 90 -30.29 -10.75 -4.56
CA THR A 90 -29.96 -11.82 -5.49
C THR A 90 -28.71 -12.60 -5.05
N ALA A 91 -28.57 -13.83 -5.55
CA ALA A 91 -27.37 -14.64 -5.32
C ALA A 91 -26.09 -13.96 -5.85
N ALA A 92 -26.20 -13.23 -6.97
CA ALA A 92 -25.08 -12.48 -7.54
C ALA A 92 -24.66 -11.31 -6.64
N GLU A 93 -25.62 -10.57 -6.09
CA GLU A 93 -25.35 -9.49 -5.13
C GLU A 93 -24.75 -10.03 -3.82
N LEU A 94 -25.25 -11.18 -3.34
CA LEU A 94 -24.69 -11.84 -2.17
C LEU A 94 -23.23 -12.26 -2.41
N GLN A 95 -22.96 -12.86 -3.57
CA GLN A 95 -21.59 -13.23 -3.96
C GLN A 95 -20.69 -11.99 -4.02
N TYR A 96 -21.15 -10.90 -4.64
CA TYR A 96 -20.42 -9.64 -4.70
C TYR A 96 -20.07 -9.09 -3.31
N PHE A 97 -21.06 -9.05 -2.40
CA PHE A 97 -20.86 -8.61 -1.02
C PHE A 97 -19.80 -9.47 -0.31
N VAL A 98 -19.95 -10.79 -0.35
CA VAL A 98 -19.00 -11.73 0.27
C VAL A 98 -17.59 -11.56 -0.29
N CYS A 99 -17.44 -11.46 -1.62
CA CYS A 99 -16.15 -11.25 -2.26
C CYS A 99 -15.50 -9.91 -1.88
N THR A 100 -16.27 -8.84 -1.75
CA THR A 100 -15.76 -7.49 -1.43
C THR A 100 -15.42 -7.33 0.06
N SER A 101 -16.07 -8.11 0.92
CA SER A 101 -15.83 -8.11 2.37
C SER A 101 -14.53 -8.82 2.81
N ASN A 102 -13.93 -9.65 1.94
CA ASN A 102 -12.62 -10.30 2.16
C ASN A 102 -11.44 -9.34 1.92
#